data_AF-A0A1X7GF28-F1
#
_entry.id   AF-A0A1X7GF28-F1
#
_cell.length_a   1.000
_cell.length_b   1.000
_cell.length_c   1.000
_cell.angle_alpha   90.00
_cell.angle_beta   90.00
_cell.angle_gamma   90.00
#
_symmetry.space_group_name_H-M   'P 1'
#
loop_
_entity.id
_entity.type
_entity.pdbx_description
1 polymer ?
#
loop_
_entity_poly.entity_id
_entity_poly.type
_entity_poly.pdbx_seq_one_letter_code
_entity_poly.pdbx_strand_id
1 'polypeptide(L)' 'MGATLIKTAAEGSRTAGCEWLHVDFEEHLRPFYFDACGFRRTAAGLIAL' A
#
# COMPACT_ATOMS: atom_id res chain seq x y z
N MET A 1 0.74 8.09 -13.24
CA MET A 1 -0.70 8.22 -12.95
C MET A 1 -1.09 7.43 -11.70
N GLY A 2 -0.85 6.11 -11.58
CA GLY A 2 -1.13 5.36 -10.34
C GLY A 2 -0.22 5.69 -9.14
N ALA A 3 1.12 5.70 -9.33
CA ALA A 3 2.06 5.95 -8.23
C ALA A 3 1.90 7.35 -7.60
N THR A 4 1.54 8.35 -8.41
CA THR A 4 1.28 9.72 -7.93
C THR A 4 0.07 9.74 -6.99
N LEU A 5 -1.01 9.01 -7.31
CA LEU A 5 -2.18 8.89 -6.46
C LEU A 5 -1.81 8.29 -5.09
N ILE A 6 -1.05 7.21 -5.10
CA ILE A 6 -0.57 6.55 -3.87
C ILE A 6 0.29 7.51 -3.03
N LYS A 7 1.19 8.26 -3.68
CA LYS A 7 2.01 9.27 -3.00
C LYS A 7 1.15 10.33 -2.31
N THR A 8 0.17 10.90 -3.01
CA THR A 8 -0.74 11.89 -2.45
C THR A 8 -1.57 11.32 -1.30
N ALA A 9 -2.06 10.08 -1.42
CA ALA A 9 -2.79 9.42 -0.34
C ALA A 9 -1.90 9.20 0.90
N ALA A 10 -0.64 8.80 0.72
CA ALA A 10 0.32 8.64 1.82
C ALA A 10 0.64 9.98 2.51
N GLU A 11 0.83 11.05 1.75
CA GLU A 11 1.06 12.40 2.29
C GLU A 11 -0.16 12.91 3.07
N GLY A 12 -1.37 12.73 2.54
CA GLY A 12 -2.61 13.07 3.22
C GLY A 12 -2.80 12.27 4.52
N SER A 13 -2.52 10.97 4.49
CA SER A 13 -2.63 10.09 5.67
C SER A 13 -1.67 10.52 6.78
N ARG A 14 -0.42 10.87 6.44
CA ARG A 14 0.53 11.40 7.43
C ARG A 14 0.07 12.73 8.02
N THR A 15 -0.47 13.62 7.18
CA THR A 15 -0.99 14.93 7.62
C THR A 15 -2.18 14.77 8.57
N ALA A 16 -2.99 13.73 8.37
CA ALA A 16 -4.11 13.37 9.23
C ALA A 16 -3.69 12.66 10.54
N GLY A 17 -2.39 12.42 10.76
CA GLY A 17 -1.90 11.72 11.95
C GLY A 17 -2.02 10.20 11.88
N CYS A 18 -2.28 9.62 10.70
CA CYS A 18 -2.29 8.18 10.53
C CYS A 18 -0.87 7.63 10.54
N GLU A 19 -0.65 6.56 11.31
CA GLU A 19 0.65 5.89 11.39
C GLU A 19 0.90 4.93 10.23
N TRP A 20 -0.16 4.33 9.69
CA TRP A 20 -0.06 3.27 8.68
C TRP A 20 -1.04 3.48 7.53
N LEU A 21 -0.55 3.17 6.32
CA LEU A 21 -1.37 2.99 5.13
C LEU A 21 -1.15 1.54 4.67
N HIS A 22 -2.21 0.74 4.68
CA HIS A 22 -2.17 -0.67 4.26
C HIS A 22 -2.81 -0.82 2.89
N VAL A 23 -2.28 -1.73 2.07
CA VAL A 23 -2.82 -2.06 0.76
C VAL A 23 -2.95 -3.57 0.62
N ASP A 24 -4.10 -4.01 0.13
CA ASP A 24 -4.33 -5.37 -0.34
C ASP A 24 -4.31 -5.36 -1.87
N PHE A 25 -3.63 -6.33 -2.47
CA PHE A 25 -3.42 -6.39 -3.90
C PHE A 25 -2.99 -7.78 -4.37
N GLU A 26 -3.23 -8.07 -5.64
CA GLU A 26 -2.86 -9.35 -6.26
C GLU A 26 -1.36 -9.48 -6.53
N GLU A 27 -0.82 -10.70 -6.52
CA GLU A 27 0.63 -10.97 -6.65
C GLU A 27 1.28 -10.27 -7.86
N HIS A 28 0.58 -10.14 -8.98
CA HIS A 28 1.12 -9.51 -10.19
C HIS A 28 1.36 -7.99 -10.06
N LEU A 29 0.78 -7.34 -9.03
CA LEU A 29 0.96 -5.91 -8.74
C LEU A 29 2.10 -5.64 -7.75
N ARG A 30 2.82 -6.68 -7.30
CA ARG A 30 3.96 -6.51 -6.37
C ARG A 30 5.00 -5.50 -6.83
N PRO A 31 5.48 -5.51 -8.09
CA PRO A 31 6.47 -4.52 -8.51
C PRO A 31 5.95 -3.09 -8.39
N PHE A 32 4.65 -2.89 -8.59
CA PHE A 32 4.04 -1.57 -8.45
C PHE A 32 3.97 -1.12 -6.98
N TYR A 33 3.49 -1.98 -6.07
CA TYR A 33 3.30 -1.58 -4.67
C TYR A 33 4.61 -1.57 -3.87
N PHE A 34 5.47 -2.56 -4.05
CA PHE A 34 6.72 -2.66 -3.29
C PHE A 34 7.82 -1.78 -3.89
N ASP A 35 8.03 -1.84 -5.21
CA ASP A 35 9.18 -1.14 -5.81
C ASP A 35 8.81 0.30 -6.19
N ALA A 36 7.68 0.52 -6.87
CA ALA A 36 7.32 1.87 -7.32
C ALA A 36 6.66 2.74 -6.24
N CYS A 37 5.91 2.15 -5.30
CA CYS A 37 5.19 2.88 -4.26
C CYS A 37 5.83 2.82 -2.86
N GLY A 38 6.79 1.91 -2.63
CA GLY A 38 7.55 1.82 -1.38
C GLY A 38 6.81 1.16 -0.21
N PHE A 39 5.73 0.41 -0.47
CA PHE A 39 5.13 -0.43 0.57
C PHE A 39 6.09 -1.54 1.00
N ARG A 40 5.88 -2.06 2.21
CA ARG A 40 6.63 -3.20 2.75
C ARG A 40 5.69 -4.36 3.03
N ARG A 41 6.22 -5.58 2.94
CA ARG A 41 5.46 -6.79 3.26
C ARG A 41 5.03 -6.78 4.73
N THR A 42 3.78 -7.15 4.97
CA THR A 42 3.19 -7.40 6.29
C THR A 42 2.78 -8.87 6.38
N ALA A 43 2.67 -9.40 7.60
CA ALA A 43 2.06 -10.70 7.80
C ALA A 43 0.54 -10.56 7.70
N ALA A 44 -0.08 -11.35 6.83
CA ALA A 44 -1.53 -11.44 6.69
C ALA A 44 -1.97 -12.91 6.70
N GLY A 45 -3.13 -13.20 7.28
CA GLY A 45 -3.75 -14.53 7.28
C GLY A 45 -4.99 -14.56 6.38
N LEU A 46 -5.24 -15.70 5.74
CA LEU A 46 -6.43 -15.96 4.93
C LEU A 46 -6.96 -17.36 5.28
N ILE A 47 -8.29 -17.52 5.25
CA ILE A 47 -8.97 -18.82 5.28
C ILE A 47 -10.02 -18.86 4.17
N ALA A 48 -10.25 -20.03 3.59
CA ALA A 48 -11.43 -20.25 2.77
C ALA A 48 -12.63 -20.49 3.70
N LEU A 49 -13.75 -19.83 3.41
CA LEU A 49 -15.04 -20.02 4.10
C LEU A 49 -15.92 -21.00 3.32
#